data_AF-A0A2T9XSP7-F1
#
_entry.id   AF-A0A2T9XSP7-F1
#
_cell.length_a   1.000
_cell.length_b   1.000
_cell.length_c   1.000
_cell.angle_alpha   90.00
_cell.angle_beta   90.00
_cell.angle_gamma   90.00
#
_symmetry.space_group_name_H-M   'P 1'
#
loop_
_entity.id
_entity.type
_entity.pdbx_description
1 polymer ?
#
loop_
_entity_poly.entity_id
_entity_poly.type
_entity_poly.pdbx_seq_one_letter_code
_entity_poly.pdbx_strand_id
1 'polypeptide(L)'
;MKYSIARRCLSWNRPLRGPASPSETRGRVCEGGRTYGGDELNLPSPGGGAYRWRVDNRADIRDFLATRRARLTPEQVGLSAGGGRRRVAGLRREEVAVLAGVSAEWYTRLEKGHIDGVSDDVLHAVARALRLDEEERVYLLDLARAARPKSPARRRRAVEVPASVQWLLDSMTMSAAFVSNGRLDMVAANALGRALYSGMLTGPTAGATGNANLARYAFLDSGARDFYSDWSAAADTTVALLRAEAGRYPHDLALRELVGELSTISPEFRTRWAEHNVRLHHGGVKRFQHGAVGALELTYHPLDLATSLGAAHTLTAYIAEPGSTSEDKLKLLASWSATAASAGVPSDLTT
;
A
#
# COMPACT_ATOMS: atom_id res chain seq x y z
N MET A 1 -1.08 49.39 44.25
CA MET A 1 0.27 48.79 44.36
C MET A 1 0.58 48.13 43.01
N LYS A 2 1.45 48.77 42.20
CA LYS A 2 2.15 48.39 40.94
C LYS A 2 1.34 47.63 39.84
N TYR A 3 0.85 48.16 38.69
CA TYR A 3 1.35 49.00 37.55
C TYR A 3 2.35 48.36 36.55
N SER A 4 2.01 48.40 35.23
CA SER A 4 2.82 48.72 34.00
C SER A 4 2.38 47.85 32.79
N ILE A 5 1.88 48.29 31.60
CA ILE A 5 2.29 49.27 30.54
C ILE A 5 3.65 48.84 29.89
N ALA A 6 3.88 48.67 28.57
CA ALA A 6 3.77 49.57 27.39
C ALA A 6 3.89 48.78 26.04
N ARG A 7 3.11 49.08 24.97
CA ARG A 7 3.41 49.87 23.73
C ARG A 7 4.73 49.60 22.96
N ARG A 8 4.63 49.30 21.65
CA ARG A 8 5.09 50.20 20.54
C ARG A 8 4.78 49.65 19.13
N CYS A 9 3.99 50.40 18.37
CA CYS A 9 4.09 50.53 16.91
C CYS A 9 4.99 51.73 16.62
N LEU A 10 5.91 51.62 15.64
CA LEU A 10 6.47 52.77 14.93
C LEU A 10 6.66 52.41 13.45
N SER A 11 5.95 53.18 12.63
CA SER A 11 6.12 53.39 11.20
C SER A 11 7.51 53.93 10.85
N TRP A 12 8.02 53.66 9.65
CA TRP A 12 8.76 54.65 8.84
C TRP A 12 8.56 54.35 7.34
N ASN A 13 8.30 55.42 6.58
CA ASN A 13 8.00 55.45 5.15
C ASN A 13 9.22 56.10 4.44
N ARG A 14 9.76 55.43 3.40
CA ARG A 14 10.39 55.86 2.09
C ARG A 14 11.07 57.25 1.92
N PRO A 15 11.67 57.62 0.75
CA PRO A 15 12.36 56.91 -0.37
C PRO A 15 13.62 57.68 -0.90
N LEU A 16 14.33 57.20 -1.95
CA LEU A 16 14.94 58.05 -3.00
C LEU A 16 15.11 57.30 -4.36
N ARG A 17 14.87 58.00 -5.48
CA ARG A 17 14.88 57.61 -6.92
C ARG A 17 16.26 57.85 -7.57
N GLY A 18 16.71 57.03 -8.54
CA GLY A 18 16.74 57.28 -10.02
C GLY A 18 18.19 57.27 -10.57
N PRO A 19 18.51 57.31 -11.91
CA PRO A 19 17.67 57.28 -13.14
C PRO A 19 18.17 56.42 -14.37
N ALA A 20 17.23 56.08 -15.29
CA ALA A 20 17.19 56.12 -16.80
C ALA A 20 18.36 55.63 -17.72
N SER A 21 18.22 54.58 -18.57
CA SER A 21 17.77 54.47 -20.02
C SER A 21 18.86 54.77 -21.11
N PRO A 22 18.75 54.52 -22.45
CA PRO A 22 17.91 53.66 -23.32
C PRO A 22 18.68 52.96 -24.50
N SER A 23 18.04 52.12 -25.33
CA SER A 23 18.22 52.12 -26.82
C SER A 23 17.27 51.18 -27.58
N GLU A 24 16.49 51.76 -28.49
CA GLU A 24 15.74 51.12 -29.58
C GLU A 24 16.67 50.59 -30.69
N THR A 25 16.27 49.55 -31.43
CA THR A 25 16.33 49.59 -32.91
C THR A 25 15.30 48.67 -33.55
N ARG A 26 14.65 49.20 -34.60
CA ARG A 26 13.53 48.67 -35.37
C ARG A 26 14.06 48.02 -36.67
N GLY A 27 13.62 46.78 -36.94
CA GLY A 27 13.28 46.20 -38.26
C GLY A 27 14.27 46.20 -39.44
N ARG A 28 14.59 44.99 -39.94
CA ARG A 28 14.44 44.66 -41.37
C ARG A 28 14.38 43.14 -41.59
N VAL A 29 13.38 42.72 -42.36
CA VAL A 29 13.17 41.38 -42.93
C VAL A 29 14.04 41.25 -44.18
N CYS A 30 14.68 40.09 -44.38
CA CYS A 30 14.84 39.41 -45.67
C CYS A 30 15.26 37.93 -45.45
N GLU A 31 14.37 37.05 -45.90
CA GLU A 31 14.44 35.64 -46.33
C GLU A 31 15.70 34.79 -46.16
N GLY A 32 15.47 33.58 -45.62
CA GLY A 32 16.00 32.33 -46.21
C GLY A 32 16.98 31.54 -45.35
N GLY A 33 16.53 30.42 -44.75
CA GLY A 33 17.44 29.34 -44.36
C GLY A 33 17.08 28.55 -43.10
N ARG A 34 16.14 27.60 -43.26
CA ARG A 34 15.93 26.36 -42.47
C ARG A 34 16.64 26.24 -41.11
N THR A 35 15.86 26.25 -40.03
CA THR A 35 16.19 25.60 -38.75
C THR A 35 15.01 24.77 -38.27
N TYR A 36 15.28 23.52 -37.91
CA TYR A 36 14.31 22.53 -37.44
C TYR A 36 13.62 23.02 -36.16
N GLY A 37 12.28 22.99 -36.18
CA GLY A 37 11.41 23.49 -35.13
C GLY A 37 11.54 22.71 -33.82
N GLY A 38 11.64 23.47 -32.73
CA GLY A 38 11.23 23.01 -31.42
C GLY A 38 9.72 23.16 -31.31
N ASP A 39 9.02 22.04 -31.18
CA ASP A 39 7.62 22.05 -30.76
C ASP A 39 7.58 22.11 -29.23
N GLU A 40 7.32 23.33 -28.79
CA GLU A 40 6.77 23.72 -27.52
C GLU A 40 5.66 22.75 -27.10
N LEU A 41 5.91 21.99 -26.03
CA LEU A 41 4.96 21.07 -25.43
C LEU A 41 3.74 21.85 -24.92
N ASN A 42 2.71 21.90 -25.78
CA ASN A 42 1.39 22.38 -25.43
C ASN A 42 0.74 21.34 -24.49
N LEU A 43 1.05 21.44 -23.21
CA LEU A 43 0.43 20.67 -22.14
C LEU A 43 -1.05 21.07 -22.03
N PRO A 44 -2.01 20.17 -22.27
CA PRO A 44 -3.40 20.50 -22.01
C PRO A 44 -3.58 20.71 -20.50
N SER A 45 -4.19 21.84 -20.14
CA SER A 45 -4.60 22.15 -18.76
C SER A 45 -5.47 21.01 -18.19
N PRO A 46 -5.34 20.68 -16.89
CA PRO A 46 -6.05 19.56 -16.30
C PRO A 46 -7.54 19.91 -16.11
N GLY A 47 -8.34 19.60 -17.12
CA GLY A 47 -9.79 19.56 -17.01
C GLY A 47 -10.20 18.40 -16.10
N GLY A 48 -10.96 18.73 -15.03
CA GLY A 48 -11.43 17.81 -14.02
C GLY A 48 -12.24 16.65 -14.57
N GLY A 49 -11.57 15.52 -14.78
CA GLY A 49 -12.16 14.22 -14.95
C GLY A 49 -11.50 13.28 -13.96
N ALA A 50 -11.93 13.34 -12.69
CA ALA A 50 -11.59 12.31 -11.72
C ALA A 50 -11.96 10.95 -12.30
N TYR A 51 -10.97 10.17 -12.71
CA TYR A 51 -11.11 8.74 -12.96
C TYR A 51 -11.56 8.15 -11.63
N ARG A 52 -12.87 8.04 -11.47
CA ARG A 52 -13.49 7.53 -10.26
C ARG A 52 -13.26 6.03 -10.30
N TRP A 53 -12.06 5.60 -9.89
CA TRP A 53 -11.75 4.23 -9.52
C TRP A 53 -12.66 3.87 -8.33
N ARG A 54 -13.93 3.60 -8.62
CA ARG A 54 -14.85 3.01 -7.65
C ARG A 54 -14.37 1.58 -7.47
N VAL A 55 -13.56 1.38 -6.44
CA VAL A 55 -13.52 0.10 -5.73
C VAL A 55 -14.92 -0.06 -5.14
N ASP A 56 -15.78 -0.66 -5.96
CA ASP A 56 -17.15 -1.05 -5.64
C ASP A 56 -17.06 -2.48 -5.16
N ASN A 57 -17.48 -2.73 -3.92
CA ASN A 57 -17.48 -4.07 -3.33
C ASN A 57 -18.14 -5.10 -4.28
N ARG A 58 -19.17 -4.68 -5.04
CA ARG A 58 -19.81 -5.53 -6.05
C ARG A 58 -18.87 -5.90 -7.20
N ALA A 59 -18.05 -4.96 -7.66
CA ALA A 59 -17.04 -5.22 -8.67
C ALA A 59 -15.94 -6.13 -8.13
N ASP A 60 -15.48 -5.91 -6.90
CA ASP A 60 -14.46 -6.77 -6.27
C ASP A 60 -14.94 -8.22 -6.09
N ILE A 61 -16.18 -8.43 -5.65
CA ILE A 61 -16.81 -9.76 -5.55
C ILE A 61 -16.87 -10.43 -6.93
N ARG A 62 -17.35 -9.69 -7.94
CA ARG A 62 -17.48 -10.19 -9.30
C ARG A 62 -16.13 -10.63 -9.85
N ASP A 63 -15.14 -9.75 -9.77
CA ASP A 63 -13.84 -9.96 -10.37
C ASP A 63 -13.08 -11.06 -9.60
N PHE A 64 -13.18 -11.10 -8.27
CA PHE A 64 -12.66 -12.20 -7.45
C PHE A 64 -13.26 -13.55 -7.86
N LEU A 65 -14.59 -13.70 -7.84
CA LEU A 65 -15.25 -14.98 -8.19
C LEU A 65 -14.98 -15.38 -9.65
N ALA A 66 -14.96 -14.43 -10.58
CA ALA A 66 -14.65 -14.69 -11.98
C ALA A 66 -13.21 -15.22 -12.15
N THR A 67 -12.23 -14.64 -11.45
CA THR A 67 -10.84 -15.12 -11.51
C THR A 67 -10.71 -16.53 -10.95
N ARG A 68 -11.37 -16.85 -9.83
CA ARG A 68 -11.32 -18.18 -9.22
C ARG A 68 -12.00 -19.25 -10.07
N ARG A 69 -13.14 -18.91 -10.66
CA ARG A 69 -13.82 -19.79 -11.63
C ARG A 69 -12.96 -20.06 -12.87
N ALA A 70 -12.25 -19.05 -13.37
CA ALA A 70 -11.41 -19.20 -14.56
C ALA A 70 -10.17 -20.09 -14.35
N ARG A 71 -9.70 -20.24 -13.10
CA ARG A 71 -8.51 -21.04 -12.75
C ARG A 71 -8.77 -22.55 -12.71
N LEU A 72 -10.03 -22.97 -12.50
CA LEU A 72 -10.38 -24.38 -12.39
C LEU A 72 -10.86 -24.95 -13.73
N THR A 73 -10.38 -26.14 -14.08
CA THR A 73 -10.92 -26.94 -15.19
C THR A 73 -11.99 -27.92 -14.68
N PRO A 74 -12.92 -28.36 -15.55
CA PRO A 74 -13.92 -29.38 -15.19
C PRO A 74 -13.32 -30.65 -14.60
N GLU A 75 -12.22 -31.10 -15.19
CA GLU A 75 -11.56 -32.36 -14.83
C GLU A 75 -11.00 -32.27 -13.40
N GLN A 76 -10.46 -31.10 -13.03
CA GLN A 76 -9.95 -30.86 -11.68
C GLN A 76 -11.03 -31.00 -10.61
N VAL A 77 -12.30 -30.74 -10.94
CA VAL A 77 -13.45 -30.84 -10.02
C VAL A 77 -14.29 -32.10 -10.26
N GLY A 78 -13.78 -33.06 -11.03
CA GLY A 78 -14.44 -34.35 -11.27
C GLY A 78 -15.62 -34.27 -12.26
N LEU A 79 -15.74 -33.19 -13.02
CA LEU A 79 -16.71 -33.06 -14.09
C LEU A 79 -16.07 -33.50 -15.42
N SER A 80 -16.84 -34.19 -16.25
CA SER A 80 -16.43 -34.43 -17.64
C SER A 80 -16.42 -33.11 -18.41
N ALA A 81 -15.44 -32.89 -19.29
CA ALA A 81 -15.31 -31.67 -20.11
C ALA A 81 -16.58 -31.26 -20.88
N GLY A 82 -17.53 -32.20 -21.04
CA GLY A 82 -18.74 -32.10 -21.86
C GLY A 82 -18.41 -32.29 -23.33
N GLY A 83 -19.20 -33.12 -24.03
CA GLY A 83 -19.01 -33.36 -25.47
C GLY A 83 -19.52 -32.18 -26.31
N GLY A 84 -18.70 -31.15 -26.53
CA GLY A 84 -19.04 -30.04 -27.43
C GLY A 84 -17.99 -28.91 -27.47
N ARG A 85 -18.12 -28.00 -28.45
CA ARG A 85 -17.25 -26.80 -28.60
C ARG A 85 -17.36 -25.90 -27.37
N ARG A 86 -16.40 -26.05 -26.44
CA ARG A 86 -16.33 -25.29 -25.18
C ARG A 86 -15.76 -23.90 -25.44
N ARG A 87 -16.48 -22.84 -25.03
CA ARG A 87 -16.11 -21.43 -25.25
C ARG A 87 -15.22 -20.84 -24.16
N VAL A 88 -15.13 -21.49 -22.99
CA VAL A 88 -14.38 -21.00 -21.82
C VAL A 88 -13.51 -22.14 -21.28
N ALA A 89 -12.22 -21.87 -21.08
CA ALA A 89 -11.27 -22.87 -20.57
C ALA A 89 -11.57 -23.27 -19.12
N GLY A 90 -11.96 -22.31 -18.27
CA GLY A 90 -12.34 -22.56 -16.88
C GLY A 90 -13.76 -23.09 -16.71
N LEU A 91 -14.20 -23.21 -15.44
CA LEU A 91 -15.56 -23.64 -15.10
C LEU A 91 -16.62 -22.66 -15.61
N ARG A 92 -17.79 -23.19 -15.94
CA ARG A 92 -18.99 -22.40 -16.26
C ARG A 92 -19.79 -22.10 -15.00
N ARG A 93 -20.68 -21.11 -15.06
CA ARG A 93 -21.48 -20.69 -13.90
C ARG A 93 -22.42 -21.81 -13.42
N GLU A 94 -22.99 -22.53 -14.38
CA GLU A 94 -23.83 -23.70 -14.15
C GLU A 94 -23.06 -24.85 -13.50
N GLU A 95 -21.80 -25.08 -13.89
CA GLU A 95 -20.95 -26.13 -13.32
C GLU A 95 -20.63 -25.82 -11.84
N VAL A 96 -20.32 -24.56 -11.52
CA VAL A 96 -20.10 -24.13 -10.13
C VAL A 96 -21.38 -24.23 -9.29
N ALA A 97 -22.53 -23.85 -9.86
CA ALA A 97 -23.81 -23.93 -9.18
C ALA A 97 -24.17 -25.36 -8.79
N VAL A 98 -23.94 -26.32 -9.70
CA VAL A 98 -24.12 -27.76 -9.43
C VAL A 98 -23.19 -28.22 -8.30
N LEU A 99 -21.89 -27.87 -8.35
CA LEU A 99 -20.93 -28.25 -7.32
C LEU A 99 -21.24 -27.65 -5.94
N ALA A 100 -21.79 -26.43 -5.91
CA ALA A 100 -22.15 -25.74 -4.68
C ALA A 100 -23.56 -26.10 -4.16
N GLY A 101 -24.34 -26.88 -4.91
CA GLY A 101 -25.72 -27.24 -4.54
C GLY A 101 -26.70 -26.06 -4.56
N VAL A 102 -26.47 -25.08 -5.45
CA VAL A 102 -27.30 -23.87 -5.60
C VAL A 102 -27.84 -23.75 -7.02
N SER A 103 -28.84 -22.88 -7.26
CA SER A 103 -29.33 -22.65 -8.62
C SER A 103 -28.34 -21.83 -9.46
N ALA A 104 -28.30 -22.09 -10.77
CA ALA A 104 -27.42 -21.37 -11.70
C ALA A 104 -27.74 -19.86 -11.76
N GLU A 105 -29.02 -19.49 -11.65
CA GLU A 105 -29.46 -18.09 -11.55
C GLU A 105 -28.95 -17.44 -10.26
N TRP A 106 -28.98 -18.19 -9.14
CA TRP A 106 -28.47 -17.71 -7.87
C TRP A 106 -26.96 -17.46 -7.93
N TYR A 107 -26.17 -18.42 -8.43
CA TYR A 107 -24.72 -18.23 -8.58
C TYR A 107 -24.39 -17.09 -9.55
N THR A 108 -25.17 -16.92 -10.61
CA THR A 108 -25.01 -15.79 -11.54
C THR A 108 -25.24 -14.44 -10.84
N ARG A 109 -26.21 -14.33 -9.94
CA ARG A 109 -26.40 -13.10 -9.14
C ARG A 109 -25.24 -12.88 -8.18
N LEU A 110 -24.76 -13.93 -7.52
CA LEU A 110 -23.60 -13.85 -6.64
C LEU A 110 -22.36 -13.36 -7.40
N GLU A 111 -22.02 -13.99 -8.53
CA GLU A 111 -20.89 -13.58 -9.37
C GLU A 111 -21.09 -12.18 -9.97
N LYS A 112 -22.32 -11.68 -10.12
CA LYS A 112 -22.56 -10.27 -10.50
C LYS A 112 -22.34 -9.28 -9.35
N GLY A 113 -21.94 -9.74 -8.16
CA GLY A 113 -21.67 -8.91 -6.99
C GLY A 113 -22.85 -8.74 -6.03
N HIS A 114 -23.98 -9.42 -6.27
CA HIS A 114 -25.13 -9.37 -5.36
C HIS A 114 -24.96 -10.39 -4.23
N ILE A 115 -24.08 -10.09 -3.28
CA ILE A 115 -23.80 -10.93 -2.11
C ILE A 115 -24.62 -10.56 -0.87
N ASP A 116 -25.41 -9.48 -0.96
CA ASP A 116 -26.22 -8.95 0.14
C ASP A 116 -27.20 -10.01 0.67
N GLY A 117 -27.12 -10.32 1.96
CA GLY A 117 -28.02 -11.26 2.64
C GLY A 117 -27.76 -12.75 2.37
N VAL A 118 -26.64 -13.10 1.72
CA VAL A 118 -26.23 -14.50 1.54
C VAL A 118 -25.79 -15.10 2.88
N SER A 119 -26.21 -16.35 3.16
CA SER A 119 -25.81 -17.06 4.37
C SER A 119 -24.38 -17.59 4.28
N ASP A 120 -23.72 -17.66 5.43
CA ASP A 120 -22.34 -18.15 5.55
C ASP A 120 -22.22 -19.60 5.03
N ASP A 121 -23.24 -20.45 5.26
CA ASP A 121 -23.29 -21.83 4.76
C ASP A 121 -23.17 -21.90 3.23
N VAL A 122 -23.86 -21.01 2.52
CA VAL A 122 -23.82 -20.97 1.06
C VAL A 122 -22.47 -20.44 0.57
N LEU A 123 -21.88 -19.46 1.25
CA LEU A 123 -20.53 -18.98 0.93
C LEU A 123 -19.50 -20.09 1.15
N HIS A 124 -19.63 -20.89 2.20
CA HIS A 124 -18.78 -22.06 2.43
C HIS A 124 -18.97 -23.12 1.34
N ALA A 125 -20.19 -23.36 0.86
CA ALA A 125 -20.45 -24.27 -0.25
C ALA A 125 -19.79 -23.80 -1.55
N VAL A 126 -19.93 -22.51 -1.89
CA VAL A 126 -19.27 -21.90 -3.05
C VAL A 126 -17.75 -21.95 -2.91
N ALA A 127 -17.21 -21.68 -1.72
CA ALA A 127 -15.78 -21.74 -1.49
C ALA A 127 -15.21 -23.15 -1.67
N ARG A 128 -15.93 -24.19 -1.23
CA ARG A 128 -15.57 -25.58 -1.50
C ARG A 128 -15.64 -25.92 -2.99
N ALA A 129 -16.70 -25.50 -3.68
CA ALA A 129 -16.87 -25.74 -5.12
C ALA A 129 -15.75 -25.11 -5.95
N LEU A 130 -15.32 -23.90 -5.58
CA LEU A 130 -14.21 -23.19 -6.22
C LEU A 130 -12.84 -23.57 -5.66
N ARG A 131 -12.75 -24.58 -4.78
CA ARG A 131 -11.51 -25.02 -4.12
C ARG A 131 -10.68 -23.86 -3.56
N LEU A 132 -11.35 -22.86 -3.00
CA LEU A 132 -10.69 -21.72 -2.38
C LEU A 132 -9.82 -22.21 -1.22
N ASP A 133 -8.62 -21.66 -1.12
CA ASP A 133 -7.78 -21.85 0.05
C ASP A 133 -8.35 -21.10 1.27
N GLU A 134 -7.68 -21.21 2.41
CA GLU A 134 -8.16 -20.60 3.65
C GLU A 134 -8.16 -19.06 3.59
N GLU A 135 -7.20 -18.47 2.89
CA GLU A 135 -7.04 -17.02 2.78
C GLU A 135 -8.15 -16.43 1.89
N GLU A 136 -8.42 -17.10 0.79
CA GLU A 136 -9.48 -16.77 -0.16
C GLU A 136 -10.88 -16.94 0.44
N ARG A 137 -11.07 -17.94 1.30
CA ARG A 137 -12.32 -18.13 2.07
C ARG A 137 -12.58 -16.97 3.01
N VAL A 138 -11.58 -16.61 3.81
CA VAL A 138 -11.68 -15.48 4.76
C VAL A 138 -12.01 -14.20 3.99
N TYR A 139 -11.34 -13.97 2.86
CA TYR A 139 -11.60 -12.82 2.01
C TYR A 139 -13.04 -12.78 1.46
N LEU A 140 -13.55 -13.91 0.95
CA LEU A 140 -14.94 -13.99 0.46
C LEU A 140 -15.95 -13.66 1.58
N LEU A 141 -15.71 -14.17 2.78
CA LEU A 141 -16.55 -13.87 3.94
C LEU A 141 -16.47 -12.40 4.35
N ASP A 142 -15.28 -11.80 4.30
CA ASP A 142 -15.09 -10.38 4.59
C ASP A 142 -15.80 -9.49 3.56
N LEU A 143 -15.72 -9.82 2.26
CA LEU A 143 -16.49 -9.14 1.21
C LEU A 143 -18.01 -9.22 1.47
N ALA A 144 -18.51 -10.40 1.86
CA ALA A 144 -19.91 -10.59 2.19
C ALA A 144 -20.35 -9.78 3.42
N ARG A 145 -19.51 -9.73 4.47
CA ARG A 145 -19.76 -8.92 5.66
C ARG A 145 -19.76 -7.44 5.34
N ALA A 146 -18.84 -6.99 4.48
CA ALA A 146 -18.72 -5.61 4.05
C ALA A 146 -19.88 -5.14 3.16
N ALA A 147 -20.54 -6.07 2.46
CA ALA A 147 -21.71 -5.77 1.63
C ALA A 147 -22.99 -5.53 2.46
N ARG A 148 -23.09 -6.12 3.65
CA ARG A 148 -24.26 -5.98 4.52
C ARG A 148 -24.52 -4.50 4.83
N PRO A 149 -25.76 -4.00 4.68
CA PRO A 149 -26.08 -2.61 4.99
C PRO A 149 -25.80 -2.34 6.47
N LYS A 150 -24.82 -1.47 6.75
CA LYS A 150 -24.51 -0.97 8.09
C LYS A 150 -24.64 0.55 8.12
N SER A 151 -25.02 1.06 9.30
CA SER A 151 -24.95 2.48 9.66
C SER A 151 -23.61 3.09 9.25
N PRO A 152 -23.57 4.37 8.85
CA PRO A 152 -22.41 4.98 8.22
C PRO A 152 -21.15 4.72 9.06
N ALA A 153 -20.19 3.99 8.46
CA ALA A 153 -18.90 3.75 9.07
C ALA A 153 -18.27 5.10 9.41
N ARG A 154 -18.07 5.34 10.71
CA ARG A 154 -17.43 6.57 11.20
C ARG A 154 -16.05 6.63 10.54
N ARG A 155 -15.75 7.74 9.85
CA ARG A 155 -14.46 7.99 9.17
C ARG A 155 -13.33 7.61 10.14
N ARG A 156 -12.60 6.52 9.89
CA ARG A 156 -11.46 6.11 10.73
C ARG A 156 -10.43 7.24 10.63
N ARG A 157 -10.28 8.01 11.70
CA ARG A 157 -9.08 8.84 11.88
C ARG A 157 -7.89 7.87 11.94
N ALA A 158 -6.73 8.30 11.44
CA ALA A 158 -5.48 7.65 11.80
C ALA A 158 -5.44 7.64 13.33
N VAL A 159 -5.63 6.47 13.93
CA VAL A 159 -5.59 6.32 15.38
C VAL A 159 -4.12 6.31 15.72
N GLU A 160 -3.68 7.31 16.47
CA GLU A 160 -2.32 7.33 16.98
C GLU A 160 -2.08 6.06 17.80
N VAL A 161 -0.93 5.44 17.55
CA VAL A 161 -0.50 4.25 18.27
C VAL A 161 -0.31 4.64 19.74
N PRO A 162 -0.93 3.93 20.71
CA PRO A 162 -0.75 4.25 22.12
C PRO A 162 0.73 4.25 22.52
N ALA A 163 1.14 5.13 23.43
CA ALA A 163 2.53 5.22 23.89
C ALA A 163 3.09 3.87 24.39
N SER A 164 2.24 3.03 25.00
CA SER A 164 2.62 1.68 25.44
C SER A 164 3.06 0.75 24.32
N VAL A 165 2.54 0.92 23.09
CA VAL A 165 3.00 0.16 21.93
C VAL A 165 4.37 0.63 21.48
N GLN A 166 4.67 1.94 21.57
CA GLN A 166 6.03 2.42 21.33
C GLN A 166 7.01 1.88 22.38
N TRP A 167 6.63 1.83 23.65
CA TRP A 167 7.46 1.20 24.70
C TRP A 167 7.72 -0.29 24.43
N LEU A 168 6.69 -1.01 23.94
CA LEU A 168 6.86 -2.40 23.51
C LEU A 168 7.88 -2.50 22.36
N LEU A 169 7.74 -1.69 21.32
CA LEU A 169 8.69 -1.66 20.21
C LEU A 169 10.12 -1.36 20.68
N ASP A 170 10.29 -0.37 21.54
CA ASP A 170 11.60 0.03 22.06
C ASP A 170 12.23 -1.02 22.97
N SER A 171 11.42 -1.89 23.60
CA SER A 171 11.92 -3.04 24.36
C SER A 171 12.51 -4.16 23.49
N MET A 172 12.18 -4.18 22.19
CA MET A 172 12.65 -5.18 21.23
C MET A 172 14.00 -4.78 20.64
N THR A 173 15.09 -4.91 21.41
CA THR A 173 16.41 -4.40 21.02
C THR A 173 17.14 -5.23 19.96
N MET A 174 16.84 -6.53 19.86
CA MET A 174 17.52 -7.47 18.96
C MET A 174 16.73 -7.76 17.67
N SER A 175 15.56 -7.15 17.50
CA SER A 175 14.65 -7.39 16.37
C SER A 175 14.26 -6.08 15.73
N ALA A 176 14.30 -5.99 14.40
CA ALA A 176 13.78 -4.81 13.71
C ALA A 176 12.26 -4.86 13.72
N ALA A 177 11.61 -3.90 14.37
CA ALA A 177 10.16 -3.96 14.61
C ALA A 177 9.47 -2.65 14.24
N PHE A 178 8.28 -2.77 13.66
CA PHE A 178 7.43 -1.63 13.33
C PHE A 178 5.95 -2.01 13.40
N VAL A 179 5.10 -1.00 13.50
CA VAL A 179 3.65 -1.11 13.37
C VAL A 179 3.23 -0.43 12.09
N SER A 180 2.38 -1.10 11.34
CA SER A 180 1.72 -0.53 10.17
C SER A 180 0.20 -0.59 10.28
N ASN A 181 -0.49 0.32 9.60
CA ASN A 181 -1.94 0.25 9.45
C ASN A 181 -2.33 -0.60 8.23
N GLY A 182 -3.63 -0.85 8.03
CA GLY A 182 -4.13 -1.62 6.87
C GLY A 182 -3.79 -1.04 5.49
N ARG A 183 -3.39 0.24 5.40
CA ARG A 183 -2.91 0.87 4.15
C ARG A 183 -1.39 0.75 3.97
N LEU A 184 -0.74 0.07 4.89
CA LEU A 184 0.70 -0.14 4.96
C LEU A 184 1.50 1.15 5.23
N ASP A 185 0.88 2.13 5.86
CA ASP A 185 1.62 3.26 6.46
C ASP A 185 2.35 2.74 7.70
N MET A 186 3.66 2.98 7.78
CA MET A 186 4.45 2.72 8.97
C MET A 186 4.16 3.82 10.00
N VAL A 187 3.41 3.48 11.05
CA VAL A 187 2.90 4.43 12.05
C VAL A 187 3.77 4.50 13.31
N ALA A 188 4.56 3.46 13.59
CA ALA A 188 5.53 3.42 14.68
C ALA A 188 6.64 2.43 14.34
N ALA A 189 7.83 2.61 14.89
CA ALA A 189 8.95 1.70 14.72
C ALA A 189 9.91 1.80 15.91
N ASN A 190 10.69 0.76 16.17
CA ASN A 190 11.85 0.86 17.04
C ASN A 190 13.05 1.42 16.27
N ALA A 191 14.16 1.71 16.97
CA ALA A 191 15.37 2.25 16.35
C ALA A 191 15.91 1.35 15.23
N LEU A 192 15.93 0.04 15.46
CA LEU A 192 16.44 -0.94 14.50
C LEU A 192 15.52 -1.11 13.27
N GLY A 193 14.20 -0.99 13.44
CA GLY A 193 13.21 -0.95 12.37
C GLY A 193 13.37 0.28 11.49
N ARG A 194 13.61 1.45 12.10
CA ARG A 194 13.97 2.67 11.36
C ARG A 194 15.29 2.52 10.61
N ALA A 195 16.29 1.90 11.23
CA ALA A 195 17.57 1.65 10.57
C ALA A 195 17.40 0.74 9.35
N LEU A 196 16.68 -0.37 9.49
CA LEU A 196 16.42 -1.33 8.41
C LEU A 196 15.68 -0.69 7.23
N TYR A 197 14.70 0.17 7.49
CA TYR A 197 13.95 0.89 6.46
C TYR A 197 14.46 2.32 6.21
N SER A 198 15.72 2.61 6.55
CA SER A 198 16.28 3.96 6.43
C SER A 198 16.11 4.54 5.02
N GLY A 199 16.38 3.74 3.97
CA GLY A 199 16.18 4.14 2.58
C GLY A 199 14.74 4.51 2.22
N MET A 200 13.74 3.85 2.83
CA MET A 200 12.34 4.24 2.69
C MET A 200 12.02 5.53 3.44
N LEU A 201 12.60 5.70 4.64
CA LEU A 201 12.31 6.84 5.52
C LEU A 201 12.99 8.13 5.10
N THR A 202 14.07 8.06 4.34
CA THR A 202 14.83 9.23 3.84
C THR A 202 14.76 9.38 2.32
N GLY A 203 14.21 8.38 1.62
CA GLY A 203 14.13 8.36 0.18
C GLY A 203 13.08 9.30 -0.41
N PRO A 204 13.00 9.39 -1.75
CA PRO A 204 12.08 10.28 -2.46
C PRO A 204 10.61 10.06 -2.08
N THR A 205 10.25 8.84 -1.71
CA THR A 205 8.87 8.46 -1.34
C THR A 205 8.50 8.81 0.11
N ALA A 206 9.45 9.24 0.96
CA ALA A 206 9.22 9.56 2.36
C ALA A 206 8.34 10.81 2.58
N GLY A 207 8.35 11.76 1.63
CA GLY A 207 7.72 13.09 1.79
C GLY A 207 6.48 13.36 0.93
N ALA A 208 6.20 12.55 -0.10
CA ALA A 208 5.18 12.88 -1.12
C ALA A 208 3.74 12.95 -0.57
N THR A 209 3.42 12.24 0.51
CA THR A 209 2.06 12.19 1.09
C THR A 209 2.03 12.26 2.62
N GLY A 210 3.15 12.63 3.25
CA GLY A 210 3.24 12.91 4.70
C GLY A 210 3.52 11.72 5.62
N ASN A 211 3.50 10.46 5.15
CA ASN A 211 3.84 9.28 5.95
C ASN A 211 4.66 8.26 5.13
N ALA A 212 5.60 7.58 5.78
CA ALA A 212 6.32 6.46 5.21
C ALA A 212 5.36 5.29 4.94
N ASN A 213 5.26 4.87 3.68
CA ASN A 213 4.32 3.83 3.25
C ASN A 213 5.06 2.71 2.52
N LEU A 214 4.91 1.48 3.00
CA LEU A 214 5.62 0.31 2.48
C LEU A 214 5.21 -0.02 1.04
N ALA A 215 3.96 0.24 0.65
CA ALA A 215 3.49 -0.01 -0.70
C ALA A 215 4.04 1.02 -1.69
N ARG A 216 4.06 2.30 -1.32
CA ARG A 216 4.70 3.34 -2.14
C ARG A 216 6.18 3.05 -2.31
N TYR A 217 6.86 2.66 -1.23
CA TYR A 217 8.26 2.25 -1.34
C TYR A 217 8.43 1.10 -2.33
N ALA A 218 7.69 0.00 -2.13
CA ALA A 218 7.81 -1.19 -2.97
C ALA A 218 7.58 -0.93 -4.47
N PHE A 219 6.68 -0.02 -4.85
CA PHE A 219 6.25 0.16 -6.24
C PHE A 219 6.67 1.47 -6.91
N LEU A 220 6.95 2.52 -6.15
CA LEU A 220 7.24 3.86 -6.67
C LEU A 220 8.69 4.29 -6.42
N ASP A 221 9.38 3.68 -5.45
CA ASP A 221 10.77 4.00 -5.16
C ASP A 221 11.72 3.09 -5.95
N SER A 222 12.66 3.68 -6.68
CA SER A 222 13.66 2.92 -7.43
C SER A 222 14.57 2.10 -6.52
N GLY A 223 14.82 2.56 -5.28
CA GLY A 223 15.66 1.87 -4.32
C GLY A 223 15.04 0.57 -3.77
N ALA A 224 13.73 0.36 -3.95
CA ALA A 224 13.08 -0.83 -3.44
C ALA A 224 13.50 -2.12 -4.16
N ARG A 225 13.88 -2.05 -5.45
CA ARG A 225 14.35 -3.21 -6.21
C ARG A 225 15.73 -3.67 -5.75
N ASP A 226 16.58 -2.74 -5.35
CA ASP A 226 17.88 -3.07 -4.78
C ASP A 226 17.70 -3.57 -3.35
N PHE A 227 16.80 -2.97 -2.58
CA PHE A 227 16.57 -3.33 -1.18
C PHE A 227 15.92 -4.72 -0.99
N TYR A 228 14.92 -5.09 -1.79
CA TYR A 228 14.30 -6.40 -1.71
C TYR A 228 14.98 -7.39 -2.67
N SER A 229 15.73 -8.36 -2.12
CA SER A 229 16.41 -9.37 -2.93
C SER A 229 15.42 -10.21 -3.76
N ASP A 230 14.24 -10.48 -3.20
CA ASP A 230 13.09 -11.01 -3.94
C ASP A 230 11.96 -9.96 -3.98
N TRP A 231 12.16 -8.97 -4.84
CA TRP A 231 11.19 -7.89 -5.02
C TRP A 231 9.82 -8.39 -5.46
N SER A 232 9.76 -9.42 -6.33
CA SER A 232 8.47 -9.93 -6.80
C SER A 232 7.64 -10.51 -5.67
N ALA A 233 8.22 -11.33 -4.79
CA ALA A 233 7.50 -11.88 -3.65
C ALA A 233 7.05 -10.79 -2.66
N ALA A 234 7.87 -9.76 -2.46
CA ALA A 234 7.51 -8.60 -1.63
C ALA A 234 6.35 -7.79 -2.24
N ALA A 235 6.38 -7.58 -3.56
CA ALA A 235 5.34 -6.90 -4.31
C ALA A 235 4.00 -7.68 -4.27
N ASP A 236 4.05 -9.00 -4.46
CA ASP A 236 2.87 -9.87 -4.41
C ASP A 236 2.23 -9.85 -3.02
N THR A 237 3.05 -9.92 -1.96
CA THR A 237 2.59 -9.82 -0.57
C THR A 237 1.94 -8.47 -0.31
N THR A 238 2.54 -7.37 -0.78
CA THR A 238 2.02 -6.01 -0.61
C THR A 238 0.64 -5.85 -1.28
N VAL A 239 0.50 -6.34 -2.52
CA VAL A 239 -0.77 -6.29 -3.26
C VAL A 239 -1.85 -7.12 -2.56
N ALA A 240 -1.50 -8.31 -2.10
CA ALA A 240 -2.41 -9.20 -1.37
C ALA A 240 -2.92 -8.55 -0.07
N LEU A 241 -2.05 -7.91 0.70
CA LEU A 241 -2.41 -7.18 1.92
C LEU A 241 -3.38 -6.02 1.65
N LEU A 242 -3.07 -5.19 0.65
CA LEU A 242 -3.95 -4.08 0.26
C LEU A 242 -5.29 -4.58 -0.26
N ARG A 243 -5.32 -5.72 -0.97
CA ARG A 243 -6.57 -6.34 -1.42
C ARG A 243 -7.43 -6.77 -0.24
N ALA A 244 -6.85 -7.47 0.71
CA ALA A 244 -7.55 -7.91 1.90
C ALA A 244 -8.16 -6.72 2.66
N GLU A 245 -7.41 -5.63 2.84
CA GLU A 245 -7.94 -4.43 3.50
C GLU A 245 -9.04 -3.75 2.68
N ALA A 246 -8.93 -3.71 1.34
CA ALA A 246 -9.94 -3.14 0.47
C ALA A 246 -11.27 -3.92 0.53
N GLY A 247 -11.20 -5.25 0.64
CA GLY A 247 -12.39 -6.10 0.82
C GLY A 247 -13.06 -5.91 2.18
N ARG A 248 -12.27 -5.73 3.24
CA ARG A 248 -12.80 -5.45 4.60
C ARG A 248 -13.41 -4.06 4.72
N TYR A 249 -12.78 -3.05 4.11
CA TYR A 249 -13.16 -1.65 4.22
C TYR A 249 -13.33 -1.00 2.85
N PRO A 250 -14.33 -1.44 2.06
CA PRO A 250 -14.48 -1.00 0.68
C PRO A 250 -14.68 0.50 0.56
N HIS A 251 -15.17 1.19 1.60
CA HIS A 251 -15.45 2.63 1.59
C HIS A 251 -14.31 3.52 2.13
N ASP A 252 -13.13 2.98 2.46
CA ASP A 252 -11.98 3.81 2.88
C ASP A 252 -11.44 4.62 1.68
N LEU A 253 -11.64 5.93 1.72
CA LEU A 253 -11.20 6.85 0.66
C LEU A 253 -9.68 6.90 0.50
N ALA A 254 -8.93 6.89 1.61
CA ALA A 254 -7.47 6.99 1.55
C ALA A 254 -6.84 5.70 1.00
N LEU A 255 -7.43 4.54 1.30
CA LEU A 255 -7.01 3.28 0.68
C LEU A 255 -7.30 3.27 -0.83
N ARG A 256 -8.47 3.78 -1.25
CA ARG A 256 -8.82 3.91 -2.67
C ARG A 256 -7.87 4.85 -3.41
N GLU A 257 -7.53 5.99 -2.81
CA GLU A 257 -6.56 6.94 -3.36
C GLU A 257 -5.19 6.29 -3.54
N LEU A 258 -4.70 5.56 -2.52
CA LEU A 258 -3.45 4.80 -2.61
C LEU A 258 -3.48 3.76 -3.73
N VAL A 259 -4.53 2.94 -3.81
CA VAL A 259 -4.66 1.92 -4.87
C VAL A 259 -4.73 2.58 -6.26
N GLY A 260 -5.44 3.70 -6.38
CA GLY A 260 -5.55 4.47 -7.62
C GLY A 260 -4.22 5.07 -8.06
N GLU A 261 -3.46 5.65 -7.14
CA GLU A 261 -2.10 6.15 -7.34
C GLU A 261 -1.18 5.03 -7.84
N LEU A 262 -1.09 3.92 -7.09
CA LEU A 262 -0.23 2.79 -7.42
C LEU A 262 -0.59 2.16 -8.77
N SER A 263 -1.89 2.02 -9.06
CA SER A 263 -2.37 1.46 -10.34
C SER A 263 -2.11 2.37 -11.53
N THR A 264 -2.06 3.68 -11.31
CA THR A 264 -1.79 4.67 -12.36
C THR A 264 -0.29 4.72 -12.67
N ILE A 265 0.55 4.77 -11.64
CA ILE A 265 1.99 4.99 -11.79
C ILE A 265 2.74 3.68 -12.08
N SER A 266 2.39 2.56 -11.44
CA SER A 266 3.11 1.30 -11.57
C SER A 266 2.35 0.27 -12.43
N PRO A 267 2.86 -0.07 -13.63
CA PRO A 267 2.35 -1.19 -14.43
C PRO A 267 2.38 -2.51 -13.68
N GLU A 268 3.43 -2.76 -12.91
CA GLU A 268 3.63 -3.97 -12.13
C GLU A 268 2.59 -4.12 -11.02
N PHE A 269 2.21 -3.02 -10.36
CA PHE A 269 1.11 -3.02 -9.41
C PHE A 269 -0.21 -3.31 -10.11
N ARG A 270 -0.49 -2.61 -11.22
CA ARG A 270 -1.75 -2.75 -11.97
C ARG A 270 -1.99 -4.18 -12.45
N THR A 271 -0.96 -4.86 -12.95
CA THR A 271 -1.05 -6.27 -13.38
C THR A 271 -1.38 -7.18 -12.19
N ARG A 272 -0.63 -7.08 -11.09
CA ARG A 272 -0.88 -7.88 -9.88
C ARG A 272 -2.24 -7.58 -9.26
N TRP A 273 -2.67 -6.32 -9.30
CA TRP A 273 -4.00 -5.92 -8.85
C TRP A 273 -5.10 -6.52 -9.76
N ALA A 274 -4.87 -6.69 -11.06
CA ALA A 274 -5.85 -7.36 -11.91
C ALA A 274 -6.00 -8.87 -11.60
N GLU A 275 -5.00 -9.51 -11.00
CA GLU A 275 -5.02 -10.95 -10.70
C GLU A 275 -5.89 -11.33 -9.49
N HIS A 276 -6.30 -10.37 -8.67
CA HIS A 276 -7.12 -10.58 -7.46
C HIS A 276 -6.54 -11.67 -6.54
N ASN A 277 -5.22 -11.72 -6.43
CA ASN A 277 -4.57 -12.58 -5.44
C ASN A 277 -4.78 -11.99 -4.05
N VAL A 278 -5.13 -12.86 -3.11
CA VAL A 278 -5.30 -12.52 -1.70
C VAL A 278 -4.43 -13.48 -0.91
N ARG A 279 -3.79 -12.95 0.12
CA ARG A 279 -3.03 -13.72 1.09
C ARG A 279 -3.29 -13.20 2.47
N LEU A 280 -3.34 -14.10 3.44
CA LEU A 280 -3.27 -13.75 4.83
C LEU A 280 -1.78 -13.61 5.19
N HIS A 281 -1.48 -12.67 6.06
CA HIS A 281 -0.10 -12.47 6.49
C HIS A 281 0.25 -13.54 7.52
N HIS A 282 0.61 -14.73 7.05
CA HIS A 282 1.24 -15.76 7.86
C HIS A 282 2.75 -15.51 7.76
N GLY A 283 3.45 -15.49 8.90
CA GLY A 283 4.88 -15.16 8.94
C GLY A 283 5.72 -15.90 7.89
N GLY A 284 6.91 -15.38 7.61
CA GLY A 284 7.76 -15.96 6.58
C GLY A 284 9.18 -15.45 6.65
N VAL A 285 9.93 -15.62 5.57
CA VAL A 285 11.31 -15.14 5.47
C VAL A 285 11.36 -14.00 4.46
N LYS A 286 11.96 -12.87 4.85
CA LYS A 286 12.29 -11.78 3.94
C LYS A 286 13.80 -11.72 3.73
N ARG A 287 14.18 -11.52 2.47
CA ARG A 287 15.56 -11.30 2.05
C ARG A 287 15.72 -9.86 1.62
N PHE A 288 16.67 -9.18 2.25
CA PHE A 288 16.99 -7.79 2.00
C PHE A 288 18.44 -7.66 1.56
N GLN A 289 18.72 -6.63 0.79
CA GLN A 289 20.08 -6.13 0.55
C GLN A 289 20.17 -4.71 1.12
N HIS A 290 20.63 -4.62 2.37
CA HIS A 290 20.72 -3.35 3.07
C HIS A 290 22.02 -2.62 2.71
N GLY A 291 21.96 -1.34 2.34
CA GLY A 291 23.13 -0.59 1.86
C GLY A 291 24.32 -0.56 2.84
N ALA A 292 24.05 -0.57 4.15
CA ALA A 292 25.11 -0.53 5.17
C ALA A 292 25.66 -1.91 5.61
N VAL A 293 24.86 -2.98 5.56
CA VAL A 293 25.23 -4.29 6.13
C VAL A 293 25.11 -5.47 5.14
N GLY A 294 24.72 -5.18 3.90
CA GLY A 294 24.57 -6.16 2.82
C GLY A 294 23.35 -7.06 3.00
N ALA A 295 23.49 -8.29 2.51
CA ALA A 295 22.41 -9.27 2.50
C ALA A 295 21.95 -9.66 3.92
N LEU A 296 20.65 -9.60 4.17
CA LEU A 296 19.98 -10.02 5.41
C LEU A 296 18.87 -11.00 5.07
N GLU A 297 18.85 -12.14 5.76
CA GLU A 297 17.71 -13.05 5.75
C GLU A 297 17.05 -13.00 7.14
N LEU A 298 15.81 -12.53 7.19
CA LEU A 298 15.08 -12.29 8.44
C LEU A 298 13.72 -13.00 8.39
N THR A 299 13.45 -13.80 9.42
CA THR A 299 12.13 -14.36 9.67
C THR A 299 11.24 -13.28 10.24
N TYR A 300 9.98 -13.23 9.82
CA TYR A 300 9.02 -12.25 10.30
C TYR A 300 7.73 -12.89 10.77
N HIS A 301 7.17 -12.31 11.83
CA HIS A 301 5.87 -12.67 12.35
C HIS A 301 5.01 -11.43 12.49
N PRO A 302 3.91 -11.33 11.72
CA PRO A 302 2.92 -10.29 11.93
C PRO A 302 2.03 -10.64 13.12
N LEU A 303 1.75 -9.62 13.95
CA LEU A 303 0.92 -9.70 15.13
C LEU A 303 -0.12 -8.60 15.07
N ASP A 304 -1.39 -8.97 15.03
CA ASP A 304 -2.48 -8.00 15.03
C ASP A 304 -2.63 -7.35 16.41
N LEU A 305 -2.58 -6.03 16.44
CA LEU A 305 -2.78 -5.23 17.64
C LEU A 305 -4.26 -4.87 17.76
N ALA A 306 -4.91 -5.39 18.80
CA ALA A 306 -6.25 -4.98 19.16
C ALA A 306 -6.23 -3.53 19.71
N THR A 307 -6.30 -2.55 18.82
CA THR A 307 -6.45 -1.14 19.20
C THR A 307 -7.93 -0.79 19.36
N SER A 308 -8.24 0.08 20.32
CA SER A 308 -9.60 0.37 20.84
C SER A 308 -10.61 0.94 19.84
N LEU A 309 -10.26 1.07 18.54
CA LEU A 309 -11.06 1.81 17.55
C LEU A 309 -11.18 1.11 16.18
N GLY A 310 -10.98 -0.21 16.07
CA GLY A 310 -11.17 -0.97 14.82
C GLY A 310 -10.15 -0.70 13.70
N ALA A 311 -9.31 0.32 13.88
CA ALA A 311 -7.85 0.24 13.91
C ALA A 311 -7.13 -1.09 13.56
N ALA A 312 -7.22 -1.68 12.36
CA ALA A 312 -6.30 -2.76 11.96
C ALA A 312 -4.86 -2.23 11.94
N HIS A 313 -4.12 -2.55 13.00
CA HIS A 313 -2.70 -2.29 13.15
C HIS A 313 -1.99 -3.62 13.30
N THR A 314 -0.92 -3.79 12.54
CA THR A 314 -0.12 -5.02 12.57
C THR A 314 1.29 -4.65 12.98
N LEU A 315 1.74 -5.22 14.09
CA LEU A 315 3.14 -5.22 14.49
C LEU A 315 3.86 -6.28 13.67
N THR A 316 4.95 -5.91 13.00
CA THR A 316 5.83 -6.86 12.31
C THR A 316 7.20 -6.80 12.94
N ALA A 317 7.67 -7.95 13.41
CA ALA A 317 9.00 -8.13 13.95
C ALA A 317 9.84 -8.95 12.95
N TYR A 318 11.01 -8.43 12.55
CA TYR A 318 12.02 -9.16 11.81
C TYR A 318 13.10 -9.65 12.77
N ILE A 319 13.35 -10.95 12.72
CA ILE A 319 14.25 -11.67 13.63
C ILE A 319 15.23 -12.47 12.76
N ALA A 320 16.51 -12.40 13.07
CA ALA A 320 17.50 -13.27 12.45
C ALA A 320 17.55 -14.62 13.19
N GLU A 321 17.88 -15.70 12.47
CA GLU A 321 18.14 -16.99 13.10
C GLU A 321 19.34 -16.87 14.08
N PRO A 322 19.25 -17.35 15.33
CA PRO A 322 20.35 -17.30 16.28
C PRO A 322 21.62 -17.98 15.76
N GLY A 323 22.77 -17.33 15.91
CA GLY A 323 24.07 -17.81 15.42
C GLY A 323 24.29 -17.64 13.91
N SER A 324 23.33 -17.05 13.19
CA SER A 324 23.46 -16.81 11.75
C SER A 324 24.26 -15.54 11.43
N THR A 325 24.80 -15.47 10.22
CA THR A 325 25.42 -14.23 9.72
C THR A 325 24.45 -13.05 9.64
N SER A 326 23.15 -13.31 9.50
CA SER A 326 22.11 -12.28 9.55
C SER A 326 21.96 -11.69 10.95
N GLU A 327 22.17 -12.49 12.00
CA GLU A 327 22.13 -12.00 13.38
C GLU A 327 23.28 -11.02 13.65
N ASP A 328 24.49 -11.37 13.22
CA ASP A 328 25.67 -10.50 13.34
C ASP A 328 25.48 -9.21 12.55
N LYS A 329 24.97 -9.28 11.32
CA LYS A 329 24.68 -8.09 10.51
C LYS A 329 23.57 -7.23 11.11
N LEU A 330 22.56 -7.83 11.75
CA LEU A 330 21.51 -7.09 12.43
C LEU A 330 22.05 -6.37 13.67
N LYS A 331 22.96 -6.99 14.42
CA LYS A 331 23.73 -6.36 15.51
C LYS A 331 24.60 -5.20 15.00
N LEU A 332 25.29 -5.39 13.87
CA LEU A 332 26.06 -4.33 13.21
C LEU A 332 25.19 -3.17 12.76
N LEU A 333 23.99 -3.44 12.25
CA LEU A 333 23.04 -2.39 11.88
C LEU A 333 22.58 -1.60 13.11
N ALA A 334 22.31 -2.29 14.22
CA ALA A 334 21.95 -1.66 15.48
C ALA A 334 23.06 -0.72 15.97
N SER A 335 24.32 -1.18 15.99
CA SER A 335 25.45 -0.35 16.43
C SER A 335 25.68 0.85 15.50
N TRP A 336 25.65 0.64 14.17
CA TRP A 336 25.77 1.71 13.19
C TRP A 336 24.70 2.80 13.37
N SER A 337 23.44 2.40 13.59
CA SER A 337 22.34 3.33 13.80
C SER A 337 22.49 4.15 15.09
N ALA A 338 23.01 3.55 16.15
CA ALA A 338 23.27 4.23 17.43
C ALA A 338 24.41 5.25 17.31
N THR A 339 25.46 4.92 16.54
CA THR A 339 26.56 5.85 16.25
C THR A 339 26.07 7.05 15.42
N ALA A 340 25.27 6.81 14.37
CA ALA A 340 24.71 7.87 13.54
C ALA A 340 23.79 8.82 14.35
N ALA A 341 22.97 8.27 15.26
CA ALA A 341 22.13 9.07 16.15
C ALA A 341 22.96 9.94 17.11
N SER A 342 24.06 9.40 17.62
CA SER A 342 24.97 10.14 18.52
C SER A 342 25.75 11.24 17.80
N ALA A 343 26.10 11.03 16.52
CA ALA A 343 26.81 12.02 15.71
C ALA A 343 25.91 13.16 15.19
N GLY A 344 24.59 12.96 15.15
CA GLY A 344 23.60 13.95 14.72
C GLY A 344 23.15 14.95 15.80
N VAL A 345 23.65 14.84 17.03
CA VAL A 345 23.45 15.84 18.08
C VAL A 345 24.64 16.81 18.01
N PRO A 346 24.47 18.06 17.54
CA PRO A 346 25.49 19.07 17.76
C PRO A 346 25.64 19.20 19.28
N SER A 347 26.83 18.94 19.79
CA SER A 347 27.18 19.33 21.15
C SER A 347 27.15 20.87 21.19
N ASP A 348 26.00 21.45 21.51
CA ASP A 348 25.97 22.79 22.09
C ASP A 348 26.61 22.67 23.48
N LEU A 349 27.94 22.71 23.45
CA LEU A 349 28.79 23.07 24.57
C LEU A 349 29.38 24.43 24.27
N THR A 350 29.61 25.18 25.36
CA THR A 350 30.20 26.53 25.49
C THR A 350 29.23 27.68 25.27
N THR A 351 28.96 28.59 26.22
CA THR A 351 29.54 28.90 27.54
C THR A 351 28.53 29.73 28.34
#